data_AF-A0A352FN80-F1
#
_entry.id   AF-A0A352FN80-F1
#
_cell.length_a   1.000
_cell.length_b   1.000
_cell.length_c   1.000
_cell.angle_alpha   90.00
_cell.angle_beta   90.00
_cell.angle_gamma   90.00
#
_symmetry.space_group_name_H-M   'P 1'
#
loop_
_entity.id
_entity.type
_entity.pdbx_description
1 polymer ?
#
loop_
_entity_poly.entity_id
_entity_poly.type
_entity_poly.pdbx_seq_one_letter_code
_entity_poly.pdbx_strand_id
1 'polypeptide(L)'
;MQRIRLVSLFTLLTIGLTVSATNVFSQQAPSGPTGLALEITYYPGRTPAYQNVPGSDSKPSGGWFGYFARTASWQAPAGAPPAEAVRIISRVEGDAVRVTASILSGSKAFENEQPVGTYLIRETGKITIEELKHFGIEPFEIKLIRVNPNVPLVPPVVLKGVESVVIINSMAKETTLPSYRIILRSQSNKNIVALRADIVAGGKIQTTFKPRGIDGQPLIPAGKEYWLTVAPPNRAQPTPGGYVPTSPSDQEIQIKAAVFEDGTYEGDAETAAIVGGYLAGEKMELPRLIPLLENALNSGDADLAKGLRQLDSQVSAVGSDAELGTIQSLTSKFPQGSDSAGKEIKIAIEFSATTIKSNLLKEIHTLQNEESKRLTEDLYRTWLIKTKERYEKWLARL
;
A
#
# COMPACT_ATOMS: atom_id res chain seq x y z
N MET A 1 -39.85 25.17 -57.15
CA MET A 1 -38.57 25.91 -57.01
C MET A 1 -37.61 24.97 -56.28
N GLN A 2 -36.69 24.30 -56.97
CA GLN A 2 -35.31 24.77 -57.22
C GLN A 2 -34.57 25.09 -55.90
N ARG A 3 -33.37 24.60 -55.55
CA ARG A 3 -32.28 23.94 -56.29
C ARG A 3 -31.20 23.46 -55.28
N ILE A 4 -30.60 22.31 -55.60
CA ILE A 4 -29.14 22.03 -55.66
C ILE A 4 -28.30 21.81 -54.38
N ARG A 5 -27.56 20.69 -54.44
CA ARG A 5 -26.45 20.17 -53.63
C ARG A 5 -25.26 21.14 -53.53
N LEU A 6 -24.46 21.05 -52.45
CA LEU A 6 -23.00 21.19 -52.60
C LEU A 6 -22.26 20.18 -51.72
N VAL A 7 -21.33 19.50 -52.39
CA VAL A 7 -20.32 18.56 -51.88
C VAL A 7 -19.09 19.36 -51.45
N SER A 8 -18.45 18.94 -50.36
CA SER A 8 -17.04 19.19 -50.00
C SER A 8 -16.72 18.13 -48.95
N LEU A 9 -16.04 17.00 -49.21
CA LEU A 9 -14.67 16.76 -49.68
C LEU A 9 -13.60 17.61 -48.98
N PHE A 10 -12.58 16.92 -48.46
CA PHE A 10 -11.30 17.32 -47.82
C PHE A 10 -11.24 16.91 -46.33
N THR A 11 -10.22 16.24 -45.76
CA THR A 11 -9.00 15.55 -46.24
C THR A 11 -8.49 14.70 -45.07
N LEU A 12 -7.98 13.51 -45.36
CA LEU A 12 -7.17 12.72 -44.43
C LEU A 12 -5.98 13.58 -43.93
N LEU A 13 -5.87 13.77 -42.62
CA LEU A 13 -4.59 14.12 -42.00
C LEU A 13 -4.29 13.12 -40.88
N THR A 14 -3.63 12.04 -41.30
CA THR A 14 -2.85 11.13 -40.46
C THR A 14 -1.70 11.91 -39.82
N ILE A 15 -1.90 12.40 -38.60
CA ILE A 15 -0.79 12.80 -37.72
C ILE A 15 -0.49 11.61 -36.82
N GLY A 16 0.51 10.83 -37.22
CA GLY A 16 1.23 9.93 -36.34
C GLY A 16 2.02 10.75 -35.33
N LEU A 17 1.43 10.98 -34.16
CA LEU A 17 2.16 11.38 -32.98
C LEU A 17 2.55 10.12 -32.22
N THR A 18 3.74 9.61 -32.52
CA THR A 18 4.53 8.78 -31.62
C THR A 18 4.90 9.64 -30.41
N VAL A 19 3.96 9.82 -29.48
CA VAL A 19 4.30 10.28 -28.14
C VAL A 19 4.95 9.09 -27.45
N SER A 20 6.27 9.03 -27.48
CA SER A 20 7.03 8.25 -26.51
C SER A 20 6.61 8.75 -25.13
N ALA A 21 5.71 8.02 -24.47
CA ALA A 21 5.32 8.29 -23.11
C ALA A 21 6.53 8.00 -22.20
N THR A 22 7.43 8.97 -22.08
CA THR A 22 8.24 9.11 -20.88
C THR A 22 7.26 9.46 -19.76
N ASN A 23 6.69 8.42 -19.14
CA ASN A 23 6.03 8.54 -17.84
C ASN A 23 7.10 8.91 -16.82
N VAL A 24 7.53 10.16 -16.83
CA VAL A 24 8.13 10.78 -15.66
C VAL A 24 7.01 10.81 -14.66
N PHE A 25 7.08 9.94 -13.66
CA PHE A 25 6.25 9.98 -12.46
C PHE A 25 6.31 11.40 -11.91
N SER A 26 5.34 12.24 -12.29
CA SER A 26 5.14 13.56 -11.69
C SER A 26 4.51 13.31 -10.33
N GLN A 27 5.33 12.87 -9.39
CA GLN A 27 5.01 12.92 -7.98
C GLN A 27 4.94 14.41 -7.64
N GLN A 28 3.75 14.88 -7.25
CA GLN A 28 3.51 16.22 -6.73
C GLN A 28 4.66 16.60 -5.79
N ALA A 29 5.22 17.81 -5.95
CA ALA A 29 6.29 18.30 -5.08
C ALA A 29 5.86 18.07 -3.63
N PRO A 30 6.69 17.41 -2.80
CA PRO A 30 6.31 17.11 -1.43
C PRO A 30 5.94 18.42 -0.73
N SER A 31 4.81 18.44 -0.02
CA SER A 31 4.55 19.51 0.92
C SER A 31 5.72 19.57 1.90
N GLY A 32 6.25 20.77 2.13
CA GLY A 32 7.35 20.98 3.07
C GLY A 32 7.00 20.45 4.46
N PRO A 33 8.00 20.29 5.36
CA PRO A 33 7.75 19.80 6.70
C PRO A 33 6.71 20.66 7.41
N THR A 34 5.64 20.02 7.88
CA THR A 34 4.59 20.69 8.68
C THR A 34 5.08 21.10 10.06
N GLY A 35 6.18 20.51 10.54
CA GLY A 35 6.63 20.65 11.93
C GLY A 35 5.69 19.97 12.93
N LEU A 36 4.74 19.16 12.46
CA LEU A 36 3.74 18.47 13.28
C LEU A 36 3.81 16.95 13.11
N ALA A 37 3.76 16.24 14.23
CA ALA A 37 3.66 14.77 14.26
C ALA A 37 2.61 14.33 15.29
N LEU A 38 2.06 13.14 15.08
CA LEU A 38 1.26 12.45 16.08
C LEU A 38 2.17 11.55 16.92
N GLU A 39 2.18 11.74 18.24
CA GLU A 39 2.69 10.76 19.21
C GLU A 39 1.53 9.81 19.55
N ILE A 40 1.66 8.53 19.22
CA ILE A 40 0.61 7.52 19.34
C ILE A 40 1.04 6.45 20.35
N THR A 41 0.33 6.40 21.47
CA THR A 41 0.46 5.33 22.47
C THR A 41 -0.62 4.28 22.22
N TYR A 42 -0.20 3.12 21.73
CA TYR A 42 -1.08 2.01 21.32
C TYR A 42 -0.93 0.76 22.21
N TYR A 43 0.04 0.79 23.13
CA TYR A 43 0.31 -0.27 24.10
C TYR A 43 0.88 0.38 25.37
N PRO A 44 0.18 0.36 26.52
CA PRO A 44 0.67 1.00 27.73
C PRO A 44 2.02 0.45 28.18
N GLY A 45 2.91 1.35 28.62
CA GLY A 45 4.27 1.00 29.07
C GLY A 45 5.27 0.75 27.94
N ARG A 46 4.87 0.83 26.66
CA ARG A 46 5.81 0.87 25.53
C ARG A 46 6.08 2.28 25.05
N THR A 47 7.21 2.47 24.38
CA THR A 47 7.52 3.72 23.68
C THR A 47 6.45 4.01 22.63
N PRO A 48 5.93 5.25 22.54
CA PRO A 48 4.95 5.61 21.52
C PRO A 48 5.55 5.55 20.12
N ALA A 49 4.68 5.39 19.13
CA ALA A 49 5.04 5.59 17.73
C ALA A 49 4.85 7.05 17.32
N TYR A 50 5.59 7.50 16.32
CA TYR A 50 5.45 8.84 15.76
C TYR A 50 5.07 8.78 14.29
N GLN A 51 4.03 9.51 13.92
CA GLN A 51 3.50 9.56 12.57
C GLN A 51 3.53 10.99 12.03
N ASN A 52 4.00 11.16 10.79
CA ASN A 52 3.98 12.47 10.12
C ASN A 52 2.54 12.95 9.92
N VAL A 53 2.30 14.24 10.13
CA VAL A 53 1.05 14.89 9.74
C VAL A 53 1.25 15.57 8.38
N PRO A 54 0.55 15.13 7.32
CA PRO A 54 0.65 15.76 6.01
C PRO A 54 -0.01 17.15 6.01
N GLY A 55 0.51 18.07 5.19
CA GLY A 55 -0.02 19.44 5.06
C GLY A 55 -1.45 19.48 4.49
N SER A 56 -2.07 20.66 4.54
CA SER A 56 -3.46 20.89 4.12
C SER A 56 -3.74 20.49 2.67
N ASP A 57 -2.75 20.66 1.80
CA ASP A 57 -2.87 20.44 0.36
C ASP A 57 -2.52 18.99 -0.04
N SER A 58 -2.15 18.18 0.95
CA SER A 58 -1.79 16.77 0.76
C SER A 58 -2.97 15.85 1.07
N LYS A 59 -3.02 14.69 0.42
CA LYS A 59 -4.00 13.65 0.77
C LYS A 59 -3.78 13.23 2.24
N PRO A 60 -4.86 12.92 2.99
CA PRO A 60 -4.72 12.31 4.31
C PRO A 60 -3.81 11.09 4.25
N SER A 61 -2.92 10.97 5.22
CA SER A 61 -1.94 9.89 5.27
C SER A 61 -1.73 9.38 6.68
N GLY A 62 -1.27 8.14 6.80
CA GLY A 62 -0.94 7.55 8.08
C GLY A 62 -0.59 6.07 7.97
N GLY A 63 -0.63 5.38 9.11
CA GLY A 63 -0.29 3.96 9.22
C GLY A 63 -1.37 3.15 9.90
N TRP A 64 -1.07 1.87 10.11
CA TRP A 64 -1.89 0.96 10.91
C TRP A 64 -1.03 0.25 11.95
N PHE A 65 -1.65 -0.12 13.05
CA PHE A 65 -1.03 -0.74 14.21
C PHE A 65 -1.65 -2.12 14.40
N GLY A 66 -0.90 -3.18 14.05
CA GLY A 66 -1.32 -4.58 14.24
C GLY A 66 -0.95 -5.17 15.60
N TYR A 67 -0.12 -4.47 16.37
CA TYR A 67 0.23 -4.84 17.74
C TYR A 67 -0.28 -3.75 18.68
N PHE A 68 -1.19 -4.11 19.58
CA PHE A 68 -1.83 -3.21 20.54
C PHE A 68 -2.28 -3.99 21.77
N ALA A 69 -2.53 -3.26 22.87
CA ALA A 69 -3.04 -3.88 24.08
C ALA A 69 -4.53 -4.25 23.92
N ARG A 70 -4.91 -5.42 24.43
CA ARG A 70 -6.28 -5.94 24.39
C ARG A 70 -6.87 -5.97 25.79
N THR A 71 -8.16 -5.66 25.89
CA THR A 71 -8.91 -5.74 27.14
C THR A 71 -9.12 -7.21 27.50
N ALA A 72 -8.44 -7.70 28.53
CA ALA A 72 -8.43 -9.14 28.88
C ALA A 72 -9.81 -9.76 29.14
N SER A 73 -10.78 -8.97 29.64
CA SER A 73 -12.14 -9.43 29.94
C SER A 73 -13.13 -9.27 28.79
N TRP A 74 -12.71 -8.73 27.64
CA TRP A 74 -13.61 -8.50 26.52
C TRP A 74 -13.84 -9.78 25.72
N GLN A 75 -15.08 -10.02 25.34
CA GLN A 75 -15.48 -11.10 24.45
C GLN A 75 -16.08 -10.51 23.18
N ALA A 76 -15.66 -11.04 22.04
CA ALA A 76 -16.21 -10.62 20.76
C ALA A 76 -17.69 -10.97 20.67
N PRO A 77 -18.54 -10.06 20.14
CA PRO A 77 -19.89 -10.42 19.74
C PRO A 77 -19.86 -11.64 18.82
N ALA A 78 -20.84 -12.54 18.97
CA ALA A 78 -20.90 -13.75 18.15
C ALA A 78 -20.89 -13.40 16.66
N GLY A 79 -19.95 -13.98 15.90
CA GLY A 79 -19.80 -13.75 14.47
C GLY A 79 -19.07 -12.46 14.08
N ALA A 80 -18.65 -11.62 15.03
CA ALA A 80 -17.84 -10.44 14.71
C ALA A 80 -16.42 -10.86 14.32
N PRO A 81 -15.88 -10.37 13.18
CA PRO A 81 -14.49 -10.64 12.83
C PRO A 81 -13.56 -9.97 13.87
N PRO A 82 -12.43 -10.61 14.22
CA PRO A 82 -11.48 -10.02 15.13
C PRO A 82 -10.90 -8.73 14.54
N ALA A 83 -10.73 -7.72 15.39
CA ALA A 83 -9.94 -6.55 15.03
C ALA A 83 -8.47 -6.96 14.96
N GLU A 84 -7.87 -6.80 13.79
CA GLU A 84 -6.48 -7.19 13.50
C GLU A 84 -5.53 -5.99 13.50
N ALA A 85 -6.02 -4.81 13.12
CA ALA A 85 -5.25 -3.58 13.18
C ALA A 85 -6.11 -2.34 13.45
N VAL A 86 -5.47 -1.29 13.97
CA VAL A 86 -6.06 0.04 14.09
C VAL A 86 -5.37 0.96 13.10
N ARG A 87 -6.10 1.52 12.14
CA ARG A 87 -5.57 2.51 11.18
C ARG A 87 -5.77 3.91 11.72
N ILE A 88 -4.72 4.72 11.68
CA ILE A 88 -4.75 6.14 12.06
C ILE A 88 -4.29 6.95 10.85
N ILE A 89 -5.19 7.76 10.29
CA ILE A 89 -4.86 8.71 9.21
C ILE A 89 -5.03 10.14 9.72
N SER A 90 -4.22 11.05 9.18
CA SER A 90 -4.24 12.45 9.62
C SER A 90 -4.01 13.43 8.46
N ARG A 91 -4.41 14.68 8.67
CA ARG A 91 -4.04 15.85 7.85
C ARG A 91 -4.20 17.14 8.63
N VAL A 92 -3.47 18.19 8.24
CA VAL A 92 -3.75 19.55 8.69
C VAL A 92 -5.09 20.03 8.13
N GLU A 93 -5.89 20.68 8.98
CA GLU A 93 -7.15 21.31 8.62
C GLU A 93 -7.32 22.63 9.39
N GLY A 94 -7.06 23.76 8.72
CA GLY A 94 -7.01 25.06 9.37
C GLY A 94 -5.88 25.13 10.40
N ASP A 95 -6.25 25.44 11.64
CA ASP A 95 -5.34 25.51 12.80
C ASP A 95 -5.34 24.24 13.67
N ALA A 96 -5.92 23.15 13.15
CA ALA A 96 -6.01 21.86 13.82
C ALA A 96 -5.51 20.73 12.90
N VAL A 97 -5.37 19.54 13.48
CA VAL A 97 -5.10 18.30 12.76
C VAL A 97 -6.32 17.40 12.88
N ARG A 98 -6.89 17.04 11.73
CA ARG A 98 -7.94 16.01 11.68
C ARG A 98 -7.28 14.65 11.77
N VAL A 99 -7.71 13.84 12.73
CA VAL A 99 -7.28 12.45 12.92
C VAL A 99 -8.50 11.56 12.78
N THR A 100 -8.44 10.59 11.88
CA THR A 100 -9.48 9.57 11.71
C THR A 100 -8.90 8.22 12.08
N ALA A 101 -9.64 7.50 12.92
CA ALA A 101 -9.31 6.16 13.37
C ALA A 101 -10.29 5.15 12.77
N SER A 102 -9.78 3.99 12.38
CA SER A 102 -10.61 2.89 11.84
C SER A 102 -10.07 1.54 12.30
N ILE A 103 -10.95 0.58 12.51
CA ILE A 103 -10.61 -0.82 12.73
C ILE A 103 -10.44 -1.50 11.38
N LEU A 104 -9.36 -2.24 11.26
CA LEU A 104 -9.10 -3.17 10.17
C LEU A 104 -9.35 -4.59 10.68
N SER A 105 -10.24 -5.31 10.02
CA SER A 105 -10.62 -6.68 10.37
C SER A 105 -10.76 -7.58 9.13
N GLY A 106 -10.75 -8.88 9.36
CA GLY A 106 -10.74 -9.90 8.30
C GLY A 106 -9.64 -10.92 8.55
N SER A 107 -9.73 -12.08 7.89
CA SER A 107 -8.86 -13.22 8.22
C SER A 107 -7.63 -13.32 7.32
N LYS A 108 -7.60 -12.60 6.19
CA LYS A 108 -6.56 -12.76 5.18
C LYS A 108 -5.87 -11.47 4.77
N ALA A 109 -6.59 -10.35 4.63
CA ALA A 109 -6.02 -9.13 4.04
C ALA A 109 -6.65 -7.81 4.54
N PHE A 110 -7.14 -7.76 5.78
CA PHE A 110 -7.83 -6.59 6.32
C PHE A 110 -9.03 -6.14 5.46
N GLU A 111 -9.83 -7.11 5.05
CA GLU A 111 -10.92 -6.97 4.09
C GLU A 111 -11.95 -5.90 4.47
N ASN A 112 -12.08 -5.62 5.77
CA ASN A 112 -13.06 -4.69 6.31
C ASN A 112 -12.36 -3.54 7.02
N GLU A 113 -12.76 -2.31 6.69
CA GLU A 113 -12.35 -1.09 7.37
C GLU A 113 -13.58 -0.41 7.96
N GLN A 114 -13.65 -0.34 9.29
CA GLN A 114 -14.75 0.29 10.02
C GLN A 114 -14.26 1.57 10.71
N PRO A 115 -14.72 2.77 10.30
CA PRO A 115 -14.43 4.01 11.02
C PRO A 115 -14.93 3.93 12.46
N VAL A 116 -14.09 4.32 13.42
CA VAL A 116 -14.47 4.35 14.84
C VAL A 116 -14.57 5.76 15.40
N GLY A 117 -13.86 6.72 14.81
CA GLY A 117 -13.91 8.10 15.26
C GLY A 117 -13.14 9.05 14.34
N THR A 118 -13.55 10.32 14.38
CA THR A 118 -12.81 11.42 13.75
C THR A 118 -12.71 12.56 14.74
N TYR A 119 -11.50 13.05 14.96
CA TYR A 119 -11.16 14.02 15.99
C TYR A 119 -10.42 15.20 15.35
N LEU A 120 -10.56 16.37 15.95
CA LEU A 120 -9.75 17.54 15.65
C LEU A 120 -8.86 17.83 16.85
N ILE A 121 -7.55 17.73 16.64
CA ILE A 121 -6.54 17.97 17.68
C ILE A 121 -5.84 19.29 17.37
N ARG A 122 -5.82 20.21 18.34
CA ARG A 122 -5.05 21.47 18.27
C ARG A 122 -3.66 21.27 18.86
N GLU A 123 -2.75 22.20 18.64
CA GLU A 123 -1.39 22.11 19.20
C GLU A 123 -1.42 21.85 20.71
N THR A 124 -0.56 20.95 21.20
CA THR A 124 -0.52 20.44 22.59
C THR A 124 -1.74 19.64 23.04
N GLY A 125 -2.75 19.51 22.19
CA GLY A 125 -3.92 18.69 22.41
C GLY A 125 -3.59 17.21 22.47
N LYS A 126 -4.36 16.51 23.31
CA LYS A 126 -4.34 15.07 23.48
C LYS A 126 -5.77 14.55 23.33
N ILE A 127 -5.93 13.43 22.64
CA ILE A 127 -7.18 12.69 22.54
C ILE A 127 -6.96 11.25 22.98
N THR A 128 -8.06 10.62 23.40
CA THR A 128 -8.13 9.19 23.67
C THR A 128 -9.23 8.60 22.79
N ILE A 129 -8.92 7.54 22.05
CA ILE A 129 -9.89 6.87 21.17
C ILE A 129 -10.60 5.78 21.98
N GLU A 130 -11.57 6.20 22.79
CA GLU A 130 -12.32 5.32 23.71
C GLU A 130 -13.17 4.28 22.98
N GLU A 131 -13.57 4.58 21.76
CA GLU A 131 -14.41 3.75 20.89
C GLU A 131 -13.75 2.40 20.57
N LEU A 132 -12.42 2.30 20.68
CA LEU A 132 -11.66 1.05 20.51
C LEU A 132 -12.04 -0.02 21.55
N LYS A 133 -12.56 0.38 22.72
CA LYS A 133 -13.03 -0.56 23.75
C LYS A 133 -14.15 -1.47 23.26
N HIS A 134 -14.99 -1.00 22.34
CA HIS A 134 -16.06 -1.81 21.74
C HIS A 134 -15.51 -3.02 20.98
N PHE A 135 -14.24 -2.97 20.57
CA PHE A 135 -13.55 -4.03 19.82
C PHE A 135 -12.53 -4.80 20.68
N GLY A 136 -12.57 -4.62 22.01
CA GLY A 136 -11.66 -5.30 22.93
C GLY A 136 -10.23 -4.77 22.87
N ILE A 137 -10.04 -3.56 22.38
CA ILE A 137 -8.74 -2.89 22.26
C ILE A 137 -8.67 -1.82 23.34
N GLU A 138 -7.53 -1.74 24.03
CA GLU A 138 -7.30 -0.63 24.97
C GLU A 138 -7.21 0.70 24.20
N PRO A 139 -7.79 1.81 24.72
CA PRO A 139 -7.82 3.07 23.99
C PRO A 139 -6.44 3.56 23.56
N PHE A 140 -6.35 4.04 22.34
CA PHE A 140 -5.15 4.69 21.84
C PHE A 140 -5.12 6.12 22.36
N GLU A 141 -3.96 6.53 22.84
CA GLU A 141 -3.71 7.91 23.25
C GLU A 141 -2.92 8.62 22.15
N ILE A 142 -3.45 9.71 21.62
CA ILE A 142 -2.82 10.46 20.52
C ILE A 142 -2.58 11.89 20.97
N LYS A 143 -1.33 12.35 20.87
CA LYS A 143 -0.95 13.75 21.11
C LYS A 143 -0.44 14.38 19.83
N LEU A 144 -0.83 15.63 19.61
CA LEU A 144 -0.23 16.45 18.56
C LEU A 144 1.00 17.17 19.12
N ILE A 145 2.16 16.85 18.56
CA ILE A 145 3.43 17.41 19.00
C ILE A 145 4.06 18.29 17.93
N ARG A 146 4.72 19.36 18.38
CA ARG A 146 5.61 20.15 17.53
C ARG A 146 6.96 19.46 17.46
N VAL A 147 7.42 19.26 16.24
CA VAL A 147 8.71 18.67 15.92
C VAL A 147 9.54 19.75 15.28
N ASN A 148 10.74 19.98 15.82
CA ASN A 148 11.74 20.80 15.14
C ASN A 148 12.46 19.90 14.14
N PRO A 149 12.17 20.03 12.82
CA PRO A 149 12.78 19.15 11.85
C PRO A 149 14.29 19.36 11.88
N ASN A 150 15.03 18.26 11.96
CA ASN A 150 16.46 18.27 11.72
C ASN A 150 16.74 17.46 10.46
N VAL A 151 17.79 17.83 9.74
CA VAL A 151 18.28 16.99 8.63
C VAL A 151 19.12 15.89 9.26
N PRO A 152 18.65 14.64 9.33
CA PRO A 152 19.44 13.57 9.93
C PRO A 152 20.68 13.29 9.10
N LEU A 153 21.75 12.86 9.76
CA LEU A 153 22.88 12.24 9.07
C LEU A 153 22.38 11.00 8.32
N VAL A 154 22.77 10.88 7.06
CA VAL A 154 22.38 9.73 6.24
C VAL A 154 23.11 8.49 6.76
N PRO A 155 22.41 7.46 7.23
CA PRO A 155 23.05 6.22 7.66
C PRO A 155 23.71 5.53 6.44
N PRO A 156 24.77 4.74 6.66
CA PRO A 156 25.34 3.94 5.60
C PRO A 156 24.28 3.00 5.01
N VAL A 157 24.30 2.89 3.68
CA VAL A 157 23.48 1.93 2.94
C VAL A 157 24.38 0.78 2.52
N VAL A 158 24.03 -0.44 2.92
CA VAL A 158 24.84 -1.65 2.74
C VAL A 158 24.08 -2.66 1.90
N LEU A 159 24.74 -3.21 0.87
CA LEU A 159 24.23 -4.33 0.09
C LEU A 159 24.66 -5.64 0.77
N LYS A 160 23.72 -6.53 1.05
CA LYS A 160 23.96 -7.81 1.73
C LYS A 160 23.55 -8.96 0.82
N GLY A 161 24.50 -9.47 0.04
CA GLY A 161 24.26 -10.59 -0.88
C GLY A 161 23.37 -10.24 -2.08
N VAL A 162 23.33 -8.95 -2.46
CA VAL A 162 22.61 -8.44 -3.62
C VAL A 162 23.62 -7.77 -4.54
N GLU A 163 23.97 -8.46 -5.63
CA GLU A 163 24.99 -8.04 -6.59
C GLU A 163 24.36 -7.27 -7.75
N SER A 164 23.12 -7.56 -8.13
CA SER A 164 22.43 -6.91 -9.25
C SER A 164 21.92 -5.50 -8.98
N VAL A 165 22.12 -4.97 -7.76
CA VAL A 165 21.70 -3.64 -7.35
C VAL A 165 22.93 -2.80 -7.00
N VAL A 166 22.97 -1.56 -7.48
CA VAL A 166 23.97 -0.58 -7.06
C VAL A 166 23.31 0.63 -6.41
N ILE A 167 23.99 1.20 -5.42
CA ILE A 167 23.56 2.43 -4.74
C ILE A 167 24.14 3.60 -5.54
N ILE A 168 23.27 4.41 -6.14
CA ILE A 168 23.67 5.60 -6.90
C ILE A 168 23.82 6.79 -5.95
N ASN A 169 22.87 6.95 -5.02
CA ASN A 169 22.87 8.04 -4.06
C ASN A 169 22.03 7.68 -2.82
N SER A 170 22.34 8.31 -1.70
CA SER A 170 21.53 8.27 -0.49
C SER A 170 21.51 9.66 0.14
N MET A 171 20.32 10.19 0.42
CA MET A 171 20.14 11.55 0.93
C MET A 171 19.04 11.59 1.99
N ALA A 172 19.20 12.48 2.97
CA ALA A 172 18.14 12.82 3.90
C ALA A 172 17.04 13.59 3.16
N LYS A 173 15.79 13.32 3.51
CA LYS A 173 14.65 14.10 3.05
C LYS A 173 14.36 15.21 4.04
N GLU A 174 13.99 16.37 3.52
CA GLU A 174 13.48 17.48 4.32
C GLU A 174 12.01 17.19 4.69
N THR A 175 11.82 16.44 5.78
CA THR A 175 10.51 16.03 6.29
C THR A 175 10.43 16.27 7.80
N THR A 176 9.21 16.40 8.34
CA THR A 176 9.00 16.64 9.77
C THR A 176 9.68 15.58 10.64
N LEU A 177 9.48 14.31 10.31
CA LEU A 177 10.21 13.19 10.90
C LEU A 177 11.29 12.68 9.93
N PRO A 178 12.42 12.17 10.43
CA PRO A 178 13.50 11.60 9.63
C PRO A 178 13.00 10.63 8.55
N SER A 179 13.50 10.84 7.33
CA SER A 179 13.30 9.91 6.22
C SER A 179 14.47 10.04 5.26
N TYR A 180 14.79 8.95 4.57
CA TYR A 180 15.89 8.89 3.63
C TYR A 180 15.37 8.49 2.25
N ARG A 181 15.96 9.09 1.21
CA ARG A 181 15.78 8.68 -0.18
C ARG A 181 17.06 7.99 -0.63
N ILE A 182 16.92 6.76 -1.09
CA ILE A 182 17.99 5.96 -1.67
C ILE A 182 17.68 5.77 -3.15
N ILE A 183 18.61 6.16 -4.01
CA ILE A 183 18.53 5.91 -5.44
C ILE A 183 19.29 4.61 -5.70
N LEU A 184 18.54 3.58 -6.09
CA LEU A 184 19.06 2.27 -6.47
C LEU A 184 19.01 2.14 -7.98
N ARG A 185 19.97 1.44 -8.57
CA ARG A 185 19.93 1.07 -10.00
C ARG A 185 20.08 -0.43 -10.15
N SER A 186 19.26 -1.02 -11.02
CA SER A 186 19.48 -2.40 -11.46
C SER A 186 20.65 -2.43 -12.44
N GLN A 187 21.66 -3.25 -12.18
CA GLN A 187 22.72 -3.58 -13.14
C GLN A 187 22.53 -4.95 -13.79
N SER A 188 21.43 -5.64 -13.46
CA SER A 188 21.01 -6.86 -14.13
C SER A 188 20.33 -6.56 -15.48
N ASN A 189 20.36 -7.55 -16.37
CA ASN A 189 19.52 -7.57 -17.58
C ASN A 189 18.08 -8.06 -17.30
N LYS A 190 17.78 -8.46 -16.07
CA LYS A 190 16.43 -8.86 -15.62
C LYS A 190 15.75 -7.71 -14.88
N ASN A 191 14.43 -7.66 -15.00
CA ASN A 191 13.66 -6.74 -14.16
C ASN A 191 13.62 -7.24 -12.71
N ILE A 192 13.75 -6.32 -11.76
CA ILE A 192 13.56 -6.58 -10.33
C ILE A 192 12.09 -6.29 -10.00
N VAL A 193 11.37 -7.27 -9.48
CA VAL A 193 9.94 -7.14 -9.12
C VAL A 193 9.73 -6.78 -7.65
N ALA A 194 10.70 -7.09 -6.79
CA ALA A 194 10.66 -6.74 -5.38
C ALA A 194 12.07 -6.61 -4.78
N LEU A 195 12.16 -5.82 -3.70
CA LEU A 195 13.36 -5.74 -2.85
C LEU A 195 13.00 -6.00 -1.39
N ARG A 196 14.00 -6.33 -0.58
CA ARG A 196 13.94 -6.16 0.88
C ARG A 196 14.99 -5.17 1.34
N ALA A 197 14.56 -4.19 2.13
CA ALA A 197 15.43 -3.28 2.85
C ALA A 197 15.10 -3.32 4.35
N ASP A 198 16.10 -3.54 5.20
CA ASP A 198 15.96 -3.49 6.66
C ASP A 198 16.69 -2.25 7.19
N ILE A 199 16.07 -1.55 8.15
CA ILE A 199 16.77 -0.58 9.00
C ILE A 199 17.23 -1.34 10.24
N VAL A 200 18.53 -1.34 10.48
CA VAL A 200 19.17 -2.05 11.59
C VAL A 200 19.81 -1.03 12.53
N ALA A 201 19.61 -1.20 13.83
CA ALA A 201 20.32 -0.44 14.88
C ALA A 201 20.47 -1.33 16.12
N GLY A 202 21.59 -1.22 16.83
CA GLY A 202 21.94 -2.10 17.95
C GLY A 202 22.01 -3.58 17.56
N GLY A 203 22.41 -3.87 16.31
CA GLY A 203 22.41 -5.23 15.75
C GLY A 203 21.02 -5.86 15.57
N LYS A 204 19.93 -5.09 15.72
CA LYS A 204 18.56 -5.58 15.61
C LYS A 204 17.82 -4.86 14.49
N ILE A 205 17.00 -5.62 13.75
CA ILE A 205 16.07 -5.06 12.77
C ILE A 205 15.07 -4.19 13.51
N GLN A 206 15.03 -2.91 13.16
CA GLN A 206 14.11 -1.93 13.69
C GLN A 206 12.87 -1.78 12.80
N THR A 207 13.06 -1.86 11.48
CA THR A 207 11.97 -1.77 10.49
C THR A 207 12.37 -2.52 9.23
N THR A 208 11.40 -3.17 8.58
CA THR A 208 11.57 -3.88 7.31
C THR A 208 10.67 -3.25 6.26
N PHE A 209 11.23 -3.00 5.08
CA PHE A 209 10.56 -2.52 3.89
C PHE A 209 10.65 -3.61 2.81
N LYS A 210 9.51 -3.96 2.24
CA LYS A 210 9.41 -4.93 1.14
C LYS A 210 8.74 -4.29 -0.08
N PRO A 211 9.34 -3.26 -0.71
CA PRO A 211 8.76 -2.63 -1.88
C PRO A 211 8.62 -3.65 -3.00
N ARG A 212 7.54 -3.54 -3.76
CA ARG A 212 7.22 -4.37 -4.92
C ARG A 212 6.60 -3.51 -6.00
N GLY A 213 6.73 -3.94 -7.25
CA GLY A 213 6.03 -3.30 -8.34
C GLY A 213 4.51 -3.45 -8.21
N ILE A 214 3.77 -2.52 -8.81
CA ILE A 214 2.31 -2.44 -8.72
C ILE A 214 1.71 -3.09 -9.96
N ASP A 215 0.61 -3.83 -9.81
CA ASP A 215 -0.11 -4.48 -10.89
C ASP A 215 0.80 -5.32 -11.82
N GLY A 216 1.72 -6.10 -11.22
CA GLY A 216 2.68 -6.95 -11.95
C GLY A 216 3.73 -6.19 -12.75
N GLN A 217 3.80 -4.86 -12.62
CA GLN A 217 4.92 -4.09 -13.16
C GLN A 217 6.20 -4.42 -12.40
N PRO A 218 7.38 -4.26 -13.00
CA PRO A 218 8.62 -4.35 -12.27
C PRO A 218 8.77 -3.19 -11.28
N LEU A 219 9.41 -3.45 -10.15
CA LEU A 219 9.81 -2.41 -9.20
C LEU A 219 10.96 -1.57 -9.79
N ILE A 220 11.95 -2.25 -10.36
CA ILE A 220 13.10 -1.65 -11.04
C ILE A 220 13.25 -2.36 -12.39
N PRO A 221 12.90 -1.72 -13.52
CA PRO A 221 13.20 -2.29 -14.82
C PRO A 221 14.72 -2.47 -15.02
N ALA A 222 15.12 -3.41 -15.88
CA ALA A 222 16.52 -3.68 -16.20
C ALA A 222 17.28 -2.40 -16.60
N GLY A 223 18.43 -2.16 -15.97
CA GLY A 223 19.27 -0.97 -16.21
C GLY A 223 18.69 0.37 -15.69
N LYS A 224 17.49 0.39 -15.12
CA LYS A 224 16.81 1.61 -14.66
C LYS A 224 17.04 1.87 -13.17
N GLU A 225 16.72 3.08 -12.77
CA GLU A 225 16.80 3.56 -11.40
C GLU A 225 15.44 3.47 -10.70
N TYR A 226 15.49 3.33 -9.37
CA TYR A 226 14.33 3.32 -8.50
C TYR A 226 14.62 4.13 -7.24
N TRP A 227 13.60 4.85 -6.77
CA TRP A 227 13.69 5.68 -5.58
C TRP A 227 13.04 4.97 -4.41
N LEU A 228 13.88 4.42 -3.54
CA LEU A 228 13.42 3.84 -2.29
C LEU A 228 13.34 4.95 -1.24
N THR A 229 12.15 5.15 -0.66
CA THR A 229 11.99 5.98 0.54
C THR A 229 11.91 5.06 1.74
N VAL A 230 12.77 5.29 2.73
CA VAL A 230 12.70 4.61 4.03
C VAL A 230 12.52 5.63 5.16
N ALA A 231 11.80 5.22 6.19
CA ALA A 231 11.58 6.02 7.39
C ALA A 231 11.96 5.18 8.61
N PRO A 232 13.05 5.53 9.34
CA PRO A 232 13.39 4.82 10.56
C PRO A 232 12.27 4.94 11.59
N PRO A 233 12.19 3.99 12.54
CA PRO A 233 11.32 4.19 13.68
C PRO A 233 11.85 5.39 14.45
N ASN A 234 11.02 6.43 14.51
CA ASN A 234 11.41 7.69 15.10
C ASN A 234 11.54 7.53 16.61
N ARG A 235 12.67 7.96 17.15
CA ARG A 235 12.82 8.26 18.57
C ARG A 235 12.74 9.77 18.71
N ALA A 236 12.01 10.25 19.70
CA ALA A 236 11.92 11.67 19.95
C ALA A 236 12.50 11.99 21.33
N GLN A 237 13.32 13.03 21.40
CA GLN A 237 13.81 13.57 22.66
C GLN A 237 13.00 14.84 22.99
N PRO A 238 12.40 14.95 24.19
CA PRO A 238 11.74 16.18 24.62
C PRO A 238 12.75 17.32 24.74
N THR A 239 12.35 18.51 24.31
CA THR A 239 13.10 19.77 24.44
C THR A 239 12.14 20.91 24.85
N PRO A 240 12.65 22.06 25.34
CA PRO A 240 11.80 23.21 25.66
C PRO A 240 10.97 23.72 24.45
N GLY A 241 11.43 23.49 23.23
CA GLY A 241 10.78 23.91 21.98
C GLY A 241 9.92 22.83 21.31
N GLY A 242 9.59 21.74 22.01
CA GLY A 242 8.89 20.58 21.46
C GLY A 242 9.80 19.36 21.38
N TYR A 243 9.67 18.55 20.34
CA TYR A 243 10.43 17.30 20.20
C TYR A 243 11.47 17.40 19.10
N VAL A 244 12.63 16.78 19.32
CA VAL A 244 13.67 16.62 18.30
C VAL A 244 13.79 15.15 17.96
N PRO A 245 13.64 14.76 16.68
CA PRO A 245 13.87 13.38 16.25
C PRO A 245 15.34 13.00 16.43
N THR A 246 15.58 11.80 16.93
CA THR A 246 16.92 11.22 17.07
C THR A 246 16.99 9.92 16.28
N SER A 247 18.10 9.73 15.56
CA SER A 247 18.45 8.46 14.92
C SER A 247 19.60 7.82 15.70
N PRO A 248 19.58 6.50 15.97
CA PRO A 248 20.72 5.82 16.55
C PRO A 248 22.00 6.04 15.73
N SER A 249 23.13 6.26 16.38
CA SER A 249 24.41 6.50 15.71
C SER A 249 24.96 5.27 14.99
N ASP A 250 24.51 4.08 15.38
CA ASP A 250 24.85 2.78 14.80
C ASP A 250 23.78 2.27 13.81
N GLN A 251 22.93 3.17 13.32
CA GLN A 251 21.91 2.82 12.35
C GLN A 251 22.50 2.55 10.96
N GLU A 252 22.06 1.46 10.34
CA GLU A 252 22.37 1.10 8.95
C GLU A 252 21.10 0.81 8.16
N ILE A 253 21.14 1.02 6.85
CA ILE A 253 20.09 0.56 5.93
C ILE A 253 20.67 -0.59 5.11
N GLN A 254 20.10 -1.78 5.21
CA GLN A 254 20.58 -2.99 4.56
C GLN A 254 19.64 -3.44 3.45
N ILE A 255 20.11 -3.43 2.20
CA ILE A 255 19.40 -4.07 1.08
C ILE A 255 19.78 -5.55 1.07
N LYS A 256 18.82 -6.43 1.36
CA LYS A 256 19.06 -7.84 1.65
C LYS A 256 18.49 -8.82 0.63
N ALA A 257 17.59 -8.36 -0.24
CA ALA A 257 17.07 -9.21 -1.29
C ALA A 257 16.77 -8.39 -2.55
N ALA A 258 16.99 -9.02 -3.70
CA ALA A 258 16.38 -8.64 -4.96
C ALA A 258 15.72 -9.87 -5.59
N VAL A 259 14.44 -9.74 -5.94
CA VAL A 259 13.68 -10.81 -6.60
C VAL A 259 13.42 -10.38 -8.03
N PHE A 260 13.72 -11.26 -8.98
CA PHE A 260 13.59 -11.01 -10.41
C PHE A 260 12.27 -11.54 -10.97
N GLU A 261 11.85 -11.02 -12.12
CA GLU A 261 10.58 -11.40 -12.78
C GLU A 261 10.49 -12.89 -13.15
N ASP A 262 11.62 -13.54 -13.41
CA ASP A 262 11.69 -14.99 -13.71
C ASP A 262 11.62 -15.88 -12.45
N GLY A 263 11.49 -15.28 -11.27
CA GLY A 263 11.44 -15.96 -9.98
C GLY A 263 12.80 -16.31 -9.39
N THR A 264 13.91 -16.00 -10.09
CA THR A 264 15.25 -16.06 -9.48
C THR A 264 15.43 -14.92 -8.47
N TYR A 265 16.40 -15.02 -7.57
CA TYR A 265 16.65 -14.01 -6.55
C TYR A 265 18.10 -13.98 -6.10
N GLU A 266 18.45 -12.88 -5.44
CA GLU A 266 19.70 -12.68 -4.72
C GLU A 266 19.40 -12.37 -3.25
N GLY A 267 20.25 -12.85 -2.35
CA GLY A 267 20.17 -12.56 -0.91
C GLY A 267 19.14 -13.43 -0.16
N ASP A 268 18.22 -12.78 0.56
CA ASP A 268 17.28 -13.43 1.48
C ASP A 268 16.20 -14.28 0.79
N ALA A 269 16.32 -15.61 0.93
CA ALA A 269 15.40 -16.60 0.36
C ALA A 269 13.97 -16.50 0.91
N GLU A 270 13.79 -16.10 2.18
CA GLU A 270 12.47 -15.93 2.79
C GLU A 270 11.67 -14.85 2.05
N THR A 271 12.32 -13.73 1.70
CA THR A 271 11.70 -12.69 0.89
C THR A 271 11.31 -13.19 -0.49
N ALA A 272 12.17 -13.96 -1.15
CA ALA A 272 11.88 -14.51 -2.47
C ALA A 272 10.68 -15.47 -2.42
N ALA A 273 10.58 -16.32 -1.40
CA ALA A 273 9.45 -17.22 -1.18
C ALA A 273 8.14 -16.44 -0.98
N ILE A 274 8.14 -15.41 -0.14
CA ILE A 274 6.97 -14.54 0.09
C ILE A 274 6.54 -13.84 -1.22
N VAL A 275 7.48 -13.30 -1.99
CA VAL A 275 7.19 -12.65 -3.28
C VAL A 275 6.63 -13.66 -4.28
N GLY A 276 7.18 -14.87 -4.34
CA GLY A 276 6.63 -15.96 -5.14
C GLY A 276 5.19 -16.30 -4.74
N GLY A 277 4.88 -16.29 -3.44
CA GLY A 277 3.54 -16.43 -2.92
C GLY A 277 2.59 -15.32 -3.41
N TYR A 278 3.01 -14.05 -3.33
CA TYR A 278 2.20 -12.93 -3.85
C TYR A 278 1.88 -13.10 -5.34
N LEU A 279 2.89 -13.40 -6.17
CA LEU A 279 2.71 -13.58 -7.61
C LEU A 279 1.79 -14.75 -7.93
N ALA A 280 1.89 -15.86 -7.17
CA ALA A 280 0.99 -16.99 -7.34
C ALA A 280 -0.47 -16.66 -6.95
N GLY A 281 -0.69 -15.87 -5.90
CA GLY A 281 -2.02 -15.36 -5.56
C GLY A 281 -2.62 -14.49 -6.65
N GLU A 282 -1.81 -13.62 -7.28
CA GLU A 282 -2.24 -12.77 -8.40
C GLU A 282 -2.58 -13.60 -9.64
N LYS A 283 -1.73 -14.56 -10.01
CA LYS A 283 -1.97 -15.52 -11.11
C LYS A 283 -3.20 -16.39 -10.89
N MET A 284 -3.56 -16.65 -9.64
CA MET A 284 -4.75 -17.42 -9.29
C MET A 284 -6.03 -16.57 -9.40
N GLU A 285 -6.03 -15.35 -8.86
CA GLU A 285 -7.25 -14.56 -8.69
C GLU A 285 -7.63 -13.77 -9.96
N LEU A 286 -6.68 -13.18 -10.67
CA LEU A 286 -6.97 -12.34 -11.86
C LEU A 286 -7.76 -13.09 -12.94
N PRO A 287 -7.41 -14.34 -13.33
CA PRO A 287 -8.19 -15.09 -14.32
C PRO A 287 -9.62 -15.42 -13.87
N ARG A 288 -9.90 -15.40 -12.56
CA ARG A 288 -11.25 -15.63 -12.02
C ARG A 288 -12.10 -14.37 -12.07
N LEU A 289 -11.49 -13.19 -11.88
CA LEU A 289 -12.20 -11.90 -11.86
C LEU A 289 -12.43 -11.30 -13.25
N ILE A 290 -11.50 -11.49 -14.20
CA ILE A 290 -11.62 -10.92 -15.56
C ILE A 290 -12.92 -11.34 -16.27
N PRO A 291 -13.33 -12.63 -16.27
CA PRO A 291 -14.59 -13.05 -16.89
C PRO A 291 -15.83 -12.44 -16.24
N LEU A 292 -15.80 -12.11 -14.93
CA LEU A 292 -16.93 -11.47 -14.26
C LEU A 292 -17.13 -10.03 -14.76
N LEU A 293 -16.02 -9.30 -14.94
CA LEU A 293 -16.04 -7.95 -15.53
C LEU A 293 -16.52 -7.98 -16.98
N GLU A 294 -16.09 -8.97 -17.75
CA GLU A 294 -16.55 -9.18 -19.13
C GLU A 294 -18.03 -9.52 -19.22
N ASN A 295 -18.52 -10.41 -18.37
CA ASN A 295 -19.93 -10.75 -18.32
C ASN A 295 -20.78 -9.53 -17.92
N ALA A 296 -20.31 -8.71 -16.97
CA ALA A 296 -20.99 -7.47 -16.59
C ALA A 296 -20.98 -6.41 -17.72
N LEU A 297 -19.95 -6.39 -18.58
CA LEU A 297 -19.93 -5.56 -19.79
C LEU A 297 -20.94 -6.02 -20.84
N ASN A 298 -21.19 -7.32 -20.92
CA ASN A 298 -22.01 -7.94 -21.96
C ASN A 298 -23.48 -8.13 -21.55
N SER A 299 -23.85 -7.97 -20.27
CA SER A 299 -25.20 -8.27 -19.78
C SER A 299 -26.28 -7.31 -20.29
N GLY A 300 -25.90 -6.10 -20.74
CA GLY A 300 -26.85 -5.11 -21.27
C GLY A 300 -27.92 -4.68 -20.26
N ASP A 301 -27.65 -4.80 -18.96
CA ASP A 301 -28.63 -4.48 -17.91
C ASP A 301 -28.99 -3.00 -17.94
N ALA A 302 -30.24 -2.70 -18.31
CA ALA A 302 -30.79 -1.34 -18.28
C ALA A 302 -30.86 -0.75 -16.87
N ASP A 303 -30.87 -1.60 -15.84
CA ASP A 303 -30.77 -1.21 -14.43
C ASP A 303 -29.33 -1.40 -13.93
N LEU A 304 -28.55 -0.32 -13.97
CA LEU A 304 -27.15 -0.30 -13.54
C LEU A 304 -26.98 -0.66 -12.06
N ALA A 305 -27.93 -0.29 -11.20
CA ALA A 305 -27.88 -0.60 -9.78
C ALA A 305 -28.10 -2.09 -9.51
N LYS A 306 -28.93 -2.75 -10.33
CA LYS A 306 -29.04 -4.20 -10.34
C LYS A 306 -27.76 -4.86 -10.87
N GLY A 307 -27.20 -4.37 -11.98
CA GLY A 307 -25.94 -4.86 -12.55
C GLY A 307 -24.78 -4.82 -11.55
N LEU A 308 -24.60 -3.70 -10.85
CA LEU A 308 -23.58 -3.55 -9.81
C LEU A 308 -23.79 -4.51 -8.63
N ARG A 309 -25.04 -4.72 -8.17
CA ARG A 309 -25.34 -5.68 -7.09
C ARG A 309 -25.08 -7.12 -7.51
N GLN A 310 -25.32 -7.44 -8.78
CA GLN A 310 -25.02 -8.77 -9.30
C GLN A 310 -23.51 -8.99 -9.41
N LEU A 311 -22.76 -8.02 -9.93
CA LEU A 311 -21.31 -8.08 -10.01
C LEU A 311 -20.69 -8.19 -8.61
N ASP A 312 -21.19 -7.40 -7.64
CA ASP A 312 -20.78 -7.47 -6.24
C ASP A 312 -20.92 -8.89 -5.65
N SER A 313 -22.10 -9.49 -5.83
CA SER A 313 -22.38 -10.86 -5.38
C SER A 313 -21.47 -11.89 -6.04
N GLN A 314 -21.26 -11.77 -7.36
CA GLN A 314 -20.38 -12.67 -8.12
C GLN A 314 -18.91 -12.56 -7.68
N VAL A 315 -18.40 -11.35 -7.52
CA VAL A 315 -17.02 -11.10 -7.05
C VAL A 315 -16.86 -11.61 -5.62
N SER A 316 -17.83 -11.34 -4.74
CA SER A 316 -17.85 -11.82 -3.36
C SER A 316 -17.81 -13.35 -3.25
N ALA A 317 -18.40 -14.06 -4.21
CA ALA A 317 -18.40 -15.53 -4.24
C ALA A 317 -17.06 -16.16 -4.70
N VAL A 318 -16.13 -15.38 -5.28
CA VAL A 318 -14.82 -15.91 -5.70
C VAL A 318 -13.99 -16.32 -4.49
N GLY A 319 -13.56 -17.58 -4.43
CA GLY A 319 -12.70 -18.09 -3.36
C GLY A 319 -11.25 -17.68 -3.55
N SER A 320 -10.60 -17.24 -2.47
CA SER A 320 -9.19 -16.80 -2.45
C SER A 320 -8.32 -17.72 -1.58
N ASP A 321 -8.69 -18.98 -1.41
CA ASP A 321 -7.89 -19.98 -0.69
C ASP A 321 -6.74 -20.49 -1.54
N ALA A 322 -5.56 -20.65 -0.93
CA ALA A 322 -4.40 -21.16 -1.63
C ALA A 322 -4.51 -22.67 -1.87
N GLU A 323 -4.20 -23.09 -3.09
CA GLU A 323 -4.18 -24.51 -3.47
C GLU A 323 -2.94 -25.21 -2.92
N LEU A 324 -3.12 -26.39 -2.31
CA LEU A 324 -2.02 -27.16 -1.70
C LEU A 324 -0.90 -27.49 -2.69
N GLY A 325 -1.23 -27.82 -3.94
CA GLY A 325 -0.24 -28.11 -4.97
C GLY A 325 0.66 -26.90 -5.29
N THR A 326 0.08 -25.70 -5.32
CA THR A 326 0.82 -24.45 -5.53
C THR A 326 1.75 -24.15 -4.35
N ILE A 327 1.27 -24.35 -3.11
CA ILE A 327 2.10 -24.18 -1.91
C ILE A 327 3.30 -25.15 -1.94
N GLN A 328 3.06 -26.43 -2.24
CA GLN A 328 4.12 -27.45 -2.29
C GLN A 328 5.14 -27.16 -3.40
N SER A 329 4.67 -26.77 -4.58
CA SER A 329 5.51 -26.41 -5.73
C SER A 329 6.38 -25.18 -5.46
N LEU A 330 5.85 -24.16 -4.77
CA LEU A 330 6.66 -23.01 -4.37
C LEU A 330 7.63 -23.37 -3.24
N THR A 331 7.17 -24.11 -2.23
CA THR A 331 8.02 -24.51 -1.09
C THR A 331 9.25 -25.30 -1.56
N SER A 332 9.08 -26.19 -2.56
CA SER A 332 10.21 -26.97 -3.10
C SER A 332 11.24 -26.14 -3.86
N LYS A 333 10.88 -24.93 -4.35
CA LYS A 333 11.83 -23.98 -4.98
C LYS A 333 12.67 -23.21 -3.97
N PHE A 334 12.27 -23.20 -2.70
CA PHE A 334 12.97 -22.48 -1.62
C PHE A 334 13.35 -23.43 -0.47
N PRO A 335 14.16 -24.47 -0.73
CA PRO A 335 14.49 -25.49 0.28
C PRO A 335 15.38 -24.96 1.41
N GLN A 336 15.99 -23.79 1.24
CA GLN A 336 16.75 -23.10 2.29
C GLN A 336 15.87 -22.22 3.20
N GLY A 337 14.55 -22.18 2.96
CA GLY A 337 13.61 -21.49 3.83
C GLY A 337 13.47 -22.19 5.19
N SER A 338 13.00 -21.45 6.19
CA SER A 338 12.64 -22.01 7.50
C SER A 338 11.52 -23.05 7.38
N ASP A 339 11.34 -23.88 8.42
CA ASP A 339 10.18 -24.79 8.53
C ASP A 339 8.83 -24.05 8.43
N SER A 340 8.80 -22.72 8.59
CA SER A 340 7.62 -21.86 8.41
C SER A 340 7.35 -21.41 6.97
N ALA A 341 8.26 -21.67 6.01
CA ALA A 341 8.19 -21.14 4.65
C ALA A 341 6.87 -21.51 3.94
N GLY A 342 6.40 -22.76 4.06
CA GLY A 342 5.12 -23.18 3.46
C GLY A 342 3.91 -22.42 4.02
N LYS A 343 3.93 -22.08 5.32
CA LYS A 343 2.88 -21.29 5.96
C LYS A 343 2.94 -19.84 5.49
N GLU A 344 4.13 -19.25 5.39
CA GLU A 344 4.32 -17.88 4.92
C GLU A 344 3.95 -17.72 3.45
N ILE A 345 4.33 -18.69 2.61
CA ILE A 345 3.91 -18.76 1.20
C ILE A 345 2.39 -18.82 1.12
N LYS A 346 1.73 -19.69 1.90
CA LYS A 346 0.27 -19.77 1.95
C LYS A 346 -0.35 -18.42 2.30
N ILE A 347 0.13 -17.78 3.37
CA ILE A 347 -0.36 -16.47 3.81
C ILE A 347 -0.17 -15.43 2.69
N ALA A 348 0.98 -15.41 2.01
CA ALA A 348 1.25 -14.48 0.93
C ALA A 348 0.33 -14.69 -0.29
N ILE A 349 0.07 -15.94 -0.67
CA ILE A 349 -0.89 -16.29 -1.75
C ILE A 349 -2.27 -15.75 -1.41
N GLU A 350 -2.79 -16.12 -0.24
CA GLU A 350 -4.14 -15.74 0.20
C GLU A 350 -4.26 -14.23 0.38
N PHE A 351 -3.26 -13.59 0.97
CA PHE A 351 -3.21 -12.13 1.12
C PHE A 351 -3.30 -11.42 -0.23
N SER A 352 -2.51 -11.82 -1.23
CA SER A 352 -2.52 -11.17 -2.56
C SER A 352 -3.85 -11.36 -3.28
N ALA A 353 -4.35 -12.60 -3.30
CA ALA A 353 -5.62 -12.93 -3.94
C ALA A 353 -6.78 -12.15 -3.30
N THR A 354 -6.88 -12.17 -1.97
CA THR A 354 -7.90 -11.41 -1.24
C THR A 354 -7.75 -9.91 -1.44
N THR A 355 -6.54 -9.36 -1.47
CA THR A 355 -6.32 -7.93 -1.72
C THR A 355 -6.88 -7.48 -3.07
N ILE A 356 -6.65 -8.25 -4.15
CA ILE A 356 -7.18 -7.92 -5.49
C ILE A 356 -8.71 -7.92 -5.48
N LYS A 357 -9.31 -8.96 -4.90
CA LYS A 357 -10.76 -9.09 -4.78
C LYS A 357 -11.35 -7.95 -3.95
N SER A 358 -10.81 -7.67 -2.77
CA SER A 358 -11.29 -6.61 -1.87
C SER A 358 -11.16 -5.23 -2.50
N ASN A 359 -10.10 -4.97 -3.28
CA ASN A 359 -9.97 -3.71 -4.03
C ASN A 359 -11.08 -3.57 -5.09
N LEU A 360 -11.41 -4.64 -5.83
CA LEU A 360 -12.51 -4.61 -6.78
C LEU A 360 -13.86 -4.37 -6.09
N LEU A 361 -14.14 -5.06 -4.98
CA LEU A 361 -15.35 -4.85 -4.19
C LEU A 361 -15.43 -3.41 -3.66
N LYS A 362 -14.32 -2.84 -3.21
CA LYS A 362 -14.27 -1.44 -2.77
C LYS A 362 -14.59 -0.46 -3.90
N GLU A 363 -14.09 -0.71 -5.11
CA GLU A 363 -14.46 0.10 -6.29
C GLU A 363 -15.96 -0.04 -6.61
N ILE A 364 -16.52 -1.26 -6.56
CA ILE A 364 -17.95 -1.53 -6.76
C ILE A 364 -18.80 -0.78 -5.72
N HIS A 365 -18.46 -0.90 -4.43
CA HIS A 365 -19.16 -0.20 -3.35
C HIS A 365 -19.06 1.33 -3.49
N THR A 366 -17.92 1.84 -3.98
CA THR A 366 -17.77 3.28 -4.24
C THR A 366 -18.76 3.73 -5.31
N LEU A 367 -18.91 2.98 -6.40
CA LEU A 367 -19.88 3.27 -7.46
C LEU A 367 -21.34 3.12 -7.01
N GLN A 368 -21.61 2.22 -6.06
CA GLN A 368 -22.94 2.08 -5.46
C GLN A 368 -23.29 3.23 -4.50
N ASN A 369 -22.28 3.77 -3.79
CA ASN A 369 -22.45 4.79 -2.74
C ASN A 369 -22.34 6.24 -3.25
N GLU A 370 -21.58 6.50 -4.32
CA GLU A 370 -21.69 7.77 -5.04
C GLU A 370 -23.14 7.87 -5.52
N GLU A 371 -23.96 8.72 -4.87
CA GLU A 371 -25.42 8.77 -5.04
C GLU A 371 -25.79 8.41 -6.48
N SER A 372 -26.60 7.36 -6.64
CA SER A 372 -27.11 6.77 -7.89
C SER A 372 -27.66 7.75 -8.94
N LYS A 373 -27.67 9.05 -8.64
CA LYS A 373 -27.92 10.18 -9.53
C LYS A 373 -26.77 10.52 -10.50
N ARG A 374 -25.52 10.10 -10.23
CA ARG A 374 -24.35 10.40 -11.12
C ARG A 374 -23.84 9.21 -11.91
N LEU A 375 -24.21 7.99 -11.54
CA LEU A 375 -23.81 6.80 -12.28
C LEU A 375 -24.56 6.76 -13.62
N THR A 376 -23.84 7.07 -14.70
CA THR A 376 -24.35 6.93 -16.07
C THR A 376 -23.91 5.60 -16.67
N GLU A 377 -24.60 5.15 -17.71
CA GLU A 377 -24.21 3.96 -18.48
C GLU A 377 -22.77 4.09 -19.02
N ASP A 378 -22.41 5.28 -19.52
CA ASP A 378 -21.07 5.58 -20.01
C ASP A 378 -20.00 5.47 -18.92
N LEU A 379 -20.27 5.99 -17.71
CA LEU A 379 -19.34 5.91 -16.58
C LEU A 379 -19.16 4.46 -16.13
N TYR A 380 -20.26 3.72 -15.98
CA TYR A 380 -20.24 2.31 -15.58
C TYR A 380 -19.47 1.45 -16.59
N ARG A 381 -19.78 1.59 -17.89
CA ARG A 381 -19.11 0.85 -18.96
C ARG A 381 -17.63 1.24 -19.08
N THR A 382 -17.30 2.53 -18.97
CA THR A 382 -15.92 3.01 -18.99
C THR A 382 -15.12 2.44 -17.81
N TRP A 383 -15.70 2.42 -16.60
CA TRP A 383 -15.04 1.81 -15.44
C TRP A 383 -14.80 0.32 -15.67
N LEU A 384 -15.81 -0.43 -16.09
CA LEU A 384 -15.67 -1.86 -16.36
C LEU A 384 -14.57 -2.15 -17.41
N ILE A 385 -14.56 -1.42 -18.53
CA ILE A 385 -13.52 -1.56 -19.58
C ILE A 385 -12.13 -1.29 -18.99
N LYS A 386 -11.95 -0.17 -18.30
CA LYS A 386 -10.65 0.20 -17.73
C LYS A 386 -10.17 -0.80 -16.69
N THR A 387 -11.08 -1.28 -15.84
CA THR A 387 -10.77 -2.26 -14.79
C THR A 387 -10.43 -3.63 -15.39
N LYS A 388 -11.20 -4.08 -16.39
CA LYS A 388 -10.90 -5.31 -17.15
C LYS A 388 -9.54 -5.21 -17.82
N GLU A 389 -9.30 -4.16 -18.60
CA GLU A 389 -8.01 -3.95 -19.28
C GLU A 389 -6.84 -3.88 -18.31
N ARG A 390 -7.02 -3.22 -17.15
CA ARG A 390 -5.98 -3.18 -16.10
C ARG A 390 -5.63 -4.59 -15.64
N TYR A 391 -6.63 -5.43 -15.37
CA TYR A 391 -6.43 -6.80 -14.88
C TYR A 391 -5.87 -7.73 -15.96
N GLU A 392 -6.30 -7.61 -17.22
CA GLU A 392 -5.72 -8.35 -18.35
C GLU A 392 -4.24 -7.97 -18.56
N LYS A 393 -3.93 -6.67 -18.55
CA LYS A 393 -2.55 -6.19 -18.69
C LYS A 393 -1.69 -6.62 -17.51
N TRP A 394 -2.25 -6.65 -16.29
CA TRP A 394 -1.57 -7.19 -15.11
C TRP A 394 -1.26 -8.66 -15.30
N LEU A 395 -2.27 -9.48 -15.59
CA LEU A 395 -2.10 -10.91 -15.78
C LEU A 395 -1.07 -11.23 -16.88
N ALA A 396 -1.08 -10.49 -17.99
CA ALA A 396 -0.13 -10.68 -19.09
C ALA A 396 1.33 -10.37 -18.73
N ARG A 397 1.59 -9.65 -17.63
CA ARG A 397 2.94 -9.34 -17.13
C ARG A 397 3.47 -10.39 -16.15
N LEU A 398 2.60 -11.20 -15.55
CA LEU A 398 2.95 -12.20 -14.55
C LEU A 398 3.44 -13.49 -15.21
#